data_AF-A0AAP5I8C5-F1
#
_entry.id   AF-A0AAP5I8C5-F1
#
_cell.length_a   1.000
_cell.length_b   1.000
_cell.length_c   1.000
_cell.angle_alpha   90.00
_cell.angle_beta   90.00
_cell.angle_gamma   90.00
#
_symmetry.space_group_name_H-M   'P 1'
#
loop_
_entity.id
_entity.type
_entity.pdbx_description
1 polymer ?
#
loop_
_entity_poly.entity_id
_entity_poly.type
_entity_poly.pdbx_seq_one_letter_code
_entity_poly.pdbx_strand_id
1 'polypeptide(L)' 'MKIGIIGTGNIGANAARLFVRAGHEVALSNSRGVESLEPLVTELGEAAKAMTLQ' A
#
# COMPACT_ATOMS: atom_id res chain seq x y z
N MET A 1 -11.61 -7.02 -2.73
CA MET A 1 -11.61 -6.06 -3.86
C MET A 1 -10.18 -5.61 -4.14
N LYS A 2 -9.90 -4.99 -5.30
CA LYS A 2 -8.60 -4.37 -5.59
C LYS A 2 -8.68 -2.87 -5.33
N ILE A 3 -7.80 -2.35 -4.47
CA ILE A 3 -7.84 -0.97 -3.99
C ILE A 3 -6.50 -0.29 -4.26
N GLY A 4 -6.52 0.86 -4.94
CA GLY A 4 -5.34 1.71 -5.14
C GLY A 4 -5.30 2.85 -4.13
N ILE A 5 -4.16 3.04 -3.46
CA ILE A 5 -3.92 4.16 -2.54
C ILE A 5 -2.81 5.04 -3.13
N ILE A 6 -3.16 6.27 -3.49
CA ILE A 6 -2.23 7.29 -3.96
C ILE A 6 -2.00 8.27 -2.82
N GLY A 7 -0.80 8.24 -2.23
CA GLY A 7 -0.45 9.03 -1.05
C GLY A 7 -0.39 8.18 0.21
N THR A 8 0.70 7.43 0.37
CA THR A 8 0.93 6.56 1.54
C THR A 8 1.64 7.29 2.69
N GLY A 9 0.98 8.32 3.24
CA GLY A 9 1.36 8.94 4.51
C GLY A 9 0.65 8.28 5.70
N ASN A 10 0.45 9.01 6.80
CA ASN A 10 -0.23 8.50 7.99
C ASN A 10 -1.62 7.91 7.69
N ILE A 11 -2.41 8.57 6.84
CA ILE A 11 -3.77 8.14 6.50
C ILE A 11 -3.71 6.94 5.55
N GLY A 12 -2.96 7.04 4.45
CA GLY A 12 -2.88 5.98 3.44
C GLY A 12 -2.36 4.65 4.02
N ALA A 13 -1.36 4.70 4.90
CA ALA A 13 -0.84 3.49 5.55
C ALA A 13 -1.87 2.84 6.48
N ASN A 14 -2.60 3.63 7.27
CA ASN A 14 -3.65 3.09 8.14
C ASN A 14 -4.83 2.52 7.34
N ALA A 15 -5.24 3.19 6.26
CA ALA A 15 -6.24 2.67 5.35
C ALA A 15 -5.79 1.34 4.73
N ALA A 16 -4.53 1.24 4.29
CA ALA A 16 -3.97 0.00 3.76
C ALA A 16 -4.06 -1.17 4.75
N ARG A 17 -3.69 -0.94 6.03
CA ARG A 17 -3.82 -1.94 7.10
C ARG A 17 -5.25 -2.42 7.28
N LEU A 18 -6.21 -1.50 7.28
CA LEU A 18 -7.63 -1.84 7.45
C LEU A 18 -8.14 -2.65 6.25
N PHE A 19 -7.78 -2.26 5.03
CA PHE A 19 -8.20 -2.96 3.82
C PHE A 19 -7.59 -4.36 3.70
N VAL A 20 -6.30 -4.51 4.01
CA VAL A 20 -5.65 -5.84 4.05
C VAL A 20 -6.31 -6.73 5.11
N ARG A 21 -6.58 -6.20 6.32
CA ARG A 21 -7.30 -6.93 7.37
C ARG A 21 -8.72 -7.32 6.97
N ALA A 22 -9.36 -6.56 6.08
CA ALA A 22 -10.67 -6.87 5.51
C ALA A 22 -10.60 -7.87 4.33
N GLY A 23 -9.42 -8.41 4.00
CA GLY A 23 -9.23 -9.38 2.92
C GLY A 23 -9.25 -8.74 1.53
N HIS A 24 -8.73 -7.52 1.40
CA HIS A 24 -8.61 -6.83 0.11
C HIS A 24 -7.16 -6.75 -0.36
N GLU A 25 -6.97 -6.81 -1.68
CA GLU A 25 -5.67 -6.55 -2.32
C GLU A 25 -5.46 -5.04 -2.45
N VAL A 26 -4.31 -4.55 -1.98
CA VAL A 26 -4.00 -3.13 -1.92
C VAL A 26 -2.74 -2.82 -2.75
N ALA A 27 -2.87 -1.87 -3.67
CA ALA A 27 -1.74 -1.31 -4.40
C ALA A 27 -1.41 0.09 -3.85
N LEU A 28 -0.14 0.32 -3.50
CA LEU A 28 0.33 1.51 -2.81
C LEU A 28 1.22 2.35 -3.72
N SER A 29 1.00 3.65 -3.78
CA SER A 29 1.85 4.58 -4.52
C SER A 29 2.07 5.87 -3.74
N ASN A 30 3.27 6.43 -3.84
CA ASN A 30 3.60 7.75 -3.30
C ASN A 30 4.65 8.45 -4.18
N SER A 31 4.91 9.72 -3.92
CA SER A 31 5.85 10.53 -4.70
C SER A 31 7.34 10.25 -4.40
N ARG A 32 7.65 9.37 -3.45
CA ARG A 32 9.02 9.07 -2.96
C ARG A 32 9.59 7.78 -3.52
N GLY A 33 8.89 7.11 -4.45
CA GLY A 33 9.34 5.86 -5.05
C GLY A 33 8.87 4.61 -4.29
N VAL A 34 8.99 3.47 -4.95
CA VAL A 34 8.51 2.17 -4.44
C VAL A 34 9.36 1.67 -3.27
N GLU A 35 10.63 2.04 -3.23
CA GLU A 35 11.59 1.71 -2.17
C GLU A 35 11.12 2.27 -0.83
N SER A 36 10.53 3.47 -0.84
CA SER A 36 9.97 4.11 0.36
C SER A 36 8.76 3.36 0.96
N LEU A 37 8.18 2.41 0.22
CA LEU A 37 7.03 1.63 0.63
C LEU A 37 7.40 0.21 1.09
N GLU A 38 8.65 -0.22 0.91
CA GLU A 38 9.10 -1.57 1.25
C GLU A 38 8.73 -1.96 2.68
N PRO A 39 8.99 -1.14 3.73
CA PRO A 39 8.67 -1.54 5.10
C PRO A 39 7.17 -1.81 5.29
N LEU A 40 6.31 -1.00 4.65
CA LEU A 40 4.87 -1.15 4.74
C LEU A 40 4.37 -2.35 3.94
N VAL A 41 4.92 -2.61 2.75
CA VAL A 41 4.56 -3.81 1.97
C VAL A 41 4.99 -5.07 2.72
N THR A 42 6.18 -5.08 3.33
CA THR A 42 6.63 -6.18 4.18
C THR A 42 5.71 -6.39 5.39
N GLU A 43 5.27 -5.31 6.04
CA GLU A 43 4.30 -5.38 7.16
C GLU A 43 2.96 -6.00 6.72
N LEU A 44 2.46 -5.62 5.55
CA LEU A 44 1.14 -6.01 5.05
C LEU A 44 1.12 -7.37 4.34
N GLY A 45 2.27 -7.90 3.95
CA GLY A 45 2.42 -9.18 3.29
C GLY A 45 1.86 -9.22 1.87
N GLU A 46 1.51 -10.42 1.39
CA GLU A 46 1.16 -10.70 -0.01
C GLU A 46 -0.08 -9.93 -0.52
N ALA A 47 -0.94 -9.46 0.39
CA ALA A 47 -2.11 -8.67 0.05
C ALA A 47 -1.79 -7.22 -0.31
N ALA A 48 -0.53 -6.77 -0.17
CA ALA A 48 -0.10 -5.43 -0.54
C ALA A 48 1.04 -5.43 -1.56
N LYS A 49 1.04 -4.44 -2.45
CA LYS A 49 2.11 -4.24 -3.44
C LYS A 49 2.41 -2.76 -3.64
N ALA A 50 3.70 -2.42 -3.70
CA ALA A 50 4.15 -1.09 -4.13
C ALA A 50 4.05 -0.94 -5.65
N MET A 51 3.56 0.19 -6.12
CA MET A 51 3.42 0.51 -7.53
C MET A 51 3.85 1.95 -7.85
N THR A 52 4.46 2.11 -9.01
CA THR A 52 4.72 3.40 -9.67
C THR A 52 4.14 3.34 -11.09
N LEU A 53 3.88 4.50 -11.68
CA LEU A 53 3.68 4.59 -13.13
C LEU A 53 5.01 4.19 -13.79
N GLN A 54 4.95 3.23 -14.71
CA GLN A 54 6.01 2.96 -15.69
C GLN A 54 5.55 3.48 -17.04
#